data_AF-A0A9K3HCI0-F1
#
_entry.id   AF-A0A9K3HCI0-F1
#
_cell.length_a   1.000
_cell.length_b   1.000
_cell.length_c   1.000
_cell.angle_alpha   90.00
_cell.angle_beta   90.00
_cell.angle_gamma   90.00
#
_symmetry.space_group_name_H-M   'P 1'
#
loop_
_entity.id
_entity.type
_entity.pdbx_description
1 polymer ?
#
loop_
_entity_poly.entity_id
_entity_poly.type
_entity_poly.pdbx_seq_one_letter_code
_entity_poly.pdbx_strand_id
1 'polypeptide(L)'
;MEKSFKIWTYKEGELPIFHGGPMKNIYSSEGQIIDEIESKKSRFFTQNPDEALVFFLPVSVVFIRHYLYRTHADYDRHIIQDVVTDYIGVLSNKYPYWNRSSGADHFFVSCHDWVCNASFYLD
;
A
#
# COMPACT_ATOMS: atom_id res chain seq x y z
N MET A 1 -2.60 -22.00 -4.99
CA MET A 1 -2.40 -20.53 -5.02
C MET A 1 -1.17 -20.13 -4.20
N GLU A 2 -1.10 -20.41 -2.90
CA GLU A 2 -0.02 -19.95 -1.98
C GLU A 2 1.44 -20.31 -2.36
N LYS A 3 1.68 -21.42 -3.07
CA LYS A 3 3.04 -21.83 -3.47
C LYS A 3 3.59 -21.03 -4.66
N SER A 4 2.70 -20.53 -5.52
CA SER A 4 3.04 -19.87 -6.79
C SER A 4 2.69 -18.38 -6.78
N PHE A 5 1.74 -17.97 -5.94
CA PHE A 5 1.37 -16.59 -5.77
C PHE A 5 2.33 -15.92 -4.80
N LYS A 6 3.22 -15.09 -5.34
CA LYS A 6 4.24 -14.36 -4.58
C LYS A 6 4.01 -12.86 -4.68
N ILE A 7 4.15 -12.21 -3.54
CA ILE A 7 4.01 -10.78 -3.34
C ILE A 7 5.37 -10.26 -2.91
N TRP A 8 5.83 -9.21 -3.59
CA TRP A 8 7.00 -8.47 -3.19
C TRP A 8 6.57 -7.09 -2.68
N THR A 9 7.11 -6.67 -1.54
CA THR A 9 6.72 -5.39 -0.89
C THR A 9 7.78 -4.33 -1.10
N TYR A 10 7.36 -3.13 -1.52
CA TYR A 10 8.21 -1.95 -1.57
C TYR A 10 8.80 -1.61 -0.22
N LYS A 11 10.00 -1.04 -0.21
CA LYS A 11 10.75 -0.78 1.04
C LYS A 11 10.73 0.69 1.45
N GLU A 12 10.17 1.53 0.59
CA GLU A 12 10.14 2.97 0.73
C GLU A 12 9.01 3.35 1.66
N GLY A 13 9.23 4.46 2.36
CA GLY A 13 8.29 4.94 3.36
C GLY A 13 8.73 4.54 4.75
N GLU A 14 8.26 5.32 5.72
CA GLU A 14 8.57 5.14 7.12
C GLU A 14 7.27 5.14 7.92
N LEU A 15 7.33 4.56 9.12
CA LEU A 15 6.26 4.70 10.09
C LEU A 15 6.05 6.19 10.44
N PRO A 16 4.81 6.60 10.76
CA PRO A 16 3.66 5.73 10.97
C PRO A 16 2.81 5.52 9.71
N ILE A 17 3.10 6.14 8.57
CA ILE A 17 2.20 6.07 7.39
C ILE A 17 2.40 4.78 6.60
N PHE A 18 3.64 4.32 6.49
CA PHE A 18 3.99 3.13 5.73
C PHE A 18 4.40 1.99 6.65
N HIS A 19 4.35 0.76 6.13
CA HIS A 19 4.81 -0.46 6.82
C HIS A 19 4.10 -0.75 8.15
N GLY A 20 2.86 -0.28 8.27
CA GLY A 20 2.06 -0.47 9.46
C GLY A 20 0.66 0.08 9.28
N GLY A 21 -0.28 -0.46 10.05
CA GLY A 21 -1.66 -0.01 10.01
C GLY A 21 -2.35 -0.17 11.36
N PRO A 22 -3.59 0.32 11.48
CA PRO A 22 -4.39 0.15 12.69
C PRO A 22 -4.60 -1.34 13.00
N MET A 23 -4.39 -1.75 14.25
CA MET A 23 -4.58 -3.15 14.70
C MET A 23 -5.84 -3.34 15.57
N LYS A 24 -6.68 -2.30 15.67
CA LYS A 24 -7.88 -2.29 16.52
C LYS A 24 -9.04 -1.63 15.80
N ASN A 25 -10.25 -1.92 16.27
CA ASN A 25 -11.52 -1.34 15.81
C ASN A 25 -11.89 -1.72 14.37
N ILE A 26 -12.84 -0.99 13.78
CA ILE A 26 -13.40 -1.26 12.44
C ILE A 26 -12.39 -1.16 11.29
N TYR A 27 -11.19 -0.64 11.56
CA TYR A 27 -10.12 -0.48 10.59
C TYR A 27 -9.01 -1.53 10.71
N SER A 28 -9.13 -2.49 11.65
CA SER A 28 -8.06 -3.44 11.95
C SER A 28 -7.66 -4.33 10.77
N SER A 29 -8.56 -4.54 9.81
CA SER A 29 -8.28 -5.37 8.65
C SER A 29 -7.20 -4.79 7.73
N GLU A 30 -7.12 -3.47 7.56
CA GLU A 30 -6.06 -2.81 6.78
C GLU A 30 -4.69 -3.11 7.40
N GLY A 31 -4.56 -2.88 8.72
CA GLY A 31 -3.31 -3.18 9.43
C GLY A 31 -2.95 -4.66 9.40
N GLN A 32 -3.91 -5.54 9.66
CA GLN A 32 -3.68 -6.99 9.64
C GLN A 32 -3.19 -7.47 8.27
N ILE A 33 -3.76 -6.95 7.18
CA ILE A 33 -3.30 -7.33 5.83
C ILE A 33 -1.88 -6.83 5.57
N ILE A 34 -1.55 -5.59 5.96
CA ILE A 34 -0.18 -5.06 5.84
C ILE A 34 0.80 -5.95 6.61
N ASP A 35 0.53 -6.24 7.88
CA ASP A 35 1.40 -7.08 8.73
C ASP A 35 1.58 -8.50 8.17
N GLU A 36 0.50 -9.13 7.70
CA GLU A 36 0.55 -10.48 7.13
C GLU A 36 1.23 -10.55 5.76
N ILE A 37 1.15 -9.52 4.92
CA ILE A 37 1.88 -9.47 3.64
C ILE A 37 3.38 -9.26 3.88
N GLU A 38 3.74 -8.40 4.83
CA GLU A 38 5.13 -8.05 5.13
C GLU A 38 5.86 -9.07 6.01
N SER A 39 5.11 -9.90 6.73
CA SER A 39 5.65 -10.98 7.54
C SER A 39 6.48 -11.93 6.69
N LYS A 40 7.76 -12.10 7.03
CA LYS A 40 8.65 -13.11 6.41
C LYS A 40 8.16 -14.55 6.61
N LYS A 41 7.17 -14.77 7.49
CA LYS A 41 6.53 -16.08 7.71
C LYS A 41 5.37 -16.31 6.75
N SER A 42 4.90 -15.28 6.06
CA SER A 42 3.83 -15.36 5.08
C SER A 42 4.22 -16.28 3.93
N ARG A 43 3.28 -17.13 3.51
CA ARG A 43 3.51 -18.03 2.36
C ARG A 43 3.59 -17.27 1.04
N PHE A 44 3.02 -16.07 1.00
CA PHE A 44 3.00 -15.20 -0.16
C PHE A 44 4.27 -14.35 -0.29
N PHE A 45 5.05 -14.17 0.78
CA PHE A 45 6.25 -13.35 0.74
C PHE A 45 7.32 -13.89 -0.23
N THR A 46 7.97 -12.99 -0.95
CA THR A 46 9.25 -13.23 -1.63
C THR A 46 10.20 -12.03 -1.47
N GLN A 47 11.50 -12.31 -1.41
CA GLN A 47 12.55 -11.28 -1.46
C GLN A 47 13.00 -10.98 -2.90
N ASN A 48 12.67 -11.88 -3.83
CA ASN A 48 13.08 -11.79 -5.23
C ASN A 48 11.93 -11.19 -6.06
N PRO A 49 12.07 -9.97 -6.61
CA PRO A 49 11.03 -9.35 -7.42
C PRO A 49 10.72 -10.15 -8.70
N ASP A 50 11.64 -10.96 -9.19
CA ASP A 50 11.42 -11.79 -10.40
C ASP A 50 10.47 -12.96 -10.14
N GLU A 51 10.30 -13.37 -8.89
CA GLU A 51 9.32 -14.39 -8.49
C GLU A 51 7.92 -13.79 -8.26
N ALA A 52 7.81 -12.47 -8.17
CA ALA A 52 6.58 -11.79 -7.76
C ALA A 52 5.57 -11.71 -8.90
N LEU A 53 4.33 -12.11 -8.59
CA LEU A 53 3.18 -11.89 -9.48
C LEU A 53 2.56 -10.51 -9.28
N VAL A 54 2.61 -9.99 -8.05
CA VAL A 54 2.09 -8.67 -7.70
C VAL A 54 3.05 -7.95 -6.75
N PHE A 55 3.02 -6.63 -6.78
CA PHE A 55 3.83 -5.75 -5.96
C PHE A 55 2.95 -5.01 -4.95
N PHE A 56 3.30 -5.10 -3.68
CA PHE A 56 2.54 -4.48 -2.61
C PHE A 56 3.14 -3.15 -2.19
N LEU A 57 2.29 -2.12 -2.15
CA LEU A 57 2.59 -0.79 -1.64
C LEU A 57 2.12 -0.74 -0.17
N PRO A 58 3.03 -0.70 0.82
CA PRO A 58 2.71 -0.81 2.24
C PRO A 58 2.21 0.53 2.82
N VAL A 59 1.26 1.19 2.15
CA VAL A 59 0.65 2.45 2.59
C VAL A 59 -0.60 2.19 3.42
N SER A 60 -0.73 2.88 4.57
CA SER A 60 -1.93 2.85 5.40
C SER A 60 -2.75 4.13 5.22
N VAL A 61 -3.91 3.99 4.57
CA VAL A 61 -4.82 5.12 4.34
C VAL A 61 -5.42 5.61 5.66
N VAL A 62 -5.66 4.70 6.61
CA VAL A 62 -6.17 5.09 7.93
C VAL A 62 -5.12 5.88 8.72
N PHE A 63 -3.83 5.55 8.56
CA PHE A 63 -2.77 6.33 9.19
C PHE A 63 -2.49 7.65 8.49
N ILE A 64 -2.59 7.73 7.15
CA ILE A 64 -2.62 9.03 6.46
C ILE A 64 -3.69 9.93 7.08
N ARG A 65 -4.90 9.41 7.26
CA ARG A 65 -5.99 10.13 7.93
C ARG A 65 -5.60 10.54 9.35
N HIS A 66 -5.10 9.61 10.14
CA HIS A 66 -4.83 9.85 11.56
C HIS A 66 -3.74 10.91 11.78
N TYR A 67 -2.71 10.93 10.93
CA TYR A 67 -1.53 11.75 11.15
C TYR A 67 -1.50 13.04 10.32
N LEU A 68 -2.14 13.10 9.16
CA LEU A 68 -2.07 14.29 8.28
C LEU A 68 -3.31 15.20 8.36
N TYR A 69 -4.46 14.71 8.83
CA TYR A 69 -5.67 15.52 8.91
C TYR A 69 -5.73 16.22 10.27
N ARG A 70 -5.92 17.54 10.24
CA ARG A 70 -5.96 18.37 11.47
C ARG A 70 -7.28 18.25 12.21
N THR A 71 -8.40 18.20 11.49
CA THR A 71 -9.74 18.08 12.06
C THR A 71 -10.62 17.15 11.24
N HIS A 72 -11.70 16.64 11.84
CA HIS A 72 -12.72 15.85 11.11
C HIS A 72 -13.47 16.68 10.04
N ALA A 73 -13.40 18.01 10.12
CA ALA A 73 -14.04 18.93 9.16
C ALA A 73 -13.15 19.20 7.94
N ASP A 74 -11.84 18.99 8.03
CA ASP A 74 -10.86 19.15 6.94
C ASP A 74 -10.76 17.88 6.09
N TYR A 75 -11.89 17.25 5.77
CA TYR A 75 -11.91 16.02 5.00
C TYR A 75 -11.65 16.32 3.51
N ASP A 76 -10.37 16.41 3.16
CA ASP A 76 -9.93 16.54 1.77
C ASP A 76 -9.22 15.28 1.27
N ARG A 77 -9.90 14.53 0.40
CA ARG A 77 -9.36 13.31 -0.22
C ARG A 77 -8.08 13.55 -1.02
N HIS A 78 -7.82 14.79 -1.47
CA HIS A 78 -6.59 15.13 -2.19
C HIS A 78 -5.36 14.84 -1.34
N ILE A 79 -5.40 14.98 -0.01
CA ILE A 79 -4.25 14.65 0.84
C ILE A 79 -3.84 13.17 0.71
N ILE A 80 -4.82 12.26 0.64
CA ILE A 80 -4.52 10.83 0.44
C ILE A 80 -3.98 10.61 -0.97
N GLN A 81 -4.59 11.26 -1.96
CA GLN A 81 -4.16 11.15 -3.36
C GLN A 81 -2.74 11.66 -3.57
N ASP A 82 -2.40 12.82 -3.01
CA ASP A 82 -1.08 13.43 -3.12
C ASP A 82 -0.02 12.52 -2.49
N VAL A 83 -0.27 12.01 -1.28
CA VAL A 83 0.66 11.08 -0.62
C VAL A 83 0.88 9.81 -1.45
N VAL A 84 -0.20 9.22 -1.98
CA VAL A 84 -0.09 8.00 -2.79
C VAL A 84 0.59 8.30 -4.14
N THR A 85 0.28 9.43 -4.77
CA THR A 85 0.86 9.85 -6.05
C THR A 85 2.35 10.14 -5.92
N ASP A 86 2.74 10.88 -4.88
CA ASP A 86 4.15 11.16 -4.59
C ASP A 86 4.91 9.86 -4.29
N TYR A 87 4.30 8.96 -3.52
CA TYR A 87 4.88 7.65 -3.24
C TYR A 87 5.09 6.84 -4.52
N ILE A 88 4.07 6.74 -5.38
CA ILE A 88 4.16 6.10 -6.70
C ILE A 88 5.26 6.76 -7.56
N GLY A 89 5.38 8.09 -7.52
CA GLY A 89 6.45 8.82 -8.19
C GLY A 89 7.83 8.37 -7.73
N VAL A 90 8.04 8.19 -6.41
CA VAL A 90 9.30 7.65 -5.88
C VAL A 90 9.53 6.22 -6.38
N LEU A 91 8.52 5.36 -6.30
CA LEU A 91 8.65 3.95 -6.66
C LEU A 91 8.94 3.74 -8.15
N SER A 92 8.17 4.39 -9.01
CA SER A 92 8.28 4.29 -10.47
C SER A 92 9.62 4.81 -11.00
N ASN A 93 10.20 5.82 -10.37
CA ASN A 93 11.53 6.32 -10.72
C ASN A 93 12.66 5.43 -10.19
N LYS A 94 12.49 4.84 -9.00
CA LYS A 94 13.55 4.04 -8.36
C LYS A 94 13.62 2.61 -8.89
N TYR A 95 12.49 2.04 -9.30
CA TYR A 95 12.39 0.61 -9.57
C TYR A 95 11.93 0.27 -10.98
N PRO A 96 12.74 -0.49 -11.74
CA PRO A 96 12.41 -0.83 -13.12
C PRO A 96 11.18 -1.73 -13.25
N TYR A 97 10.83 -2.49 -12.21
CA TYR A 97 9.68 -3.40 -12.23
C TYR A 97 8.32 -2.67 -12.17
N TRP A 98 8.27 -1.38 -11.79
CA TRP A 98 7.05 -0.58 -11.93
C TRP A 98 6.56 -0.54 -13.39
N ASN A 99 7.52 -0.32 -14.31
CA ASN A 99 7.24 -0.16 -15.74
C ASN A 99 6.95 -1.47 -16.48
N ARG A 100 7.04 -2.63 -15.81
CA ARG A 100 6.80 -3.94 -16.44
C ARG A 100 5.34 -4.14 -16.84
N SER A 101 4.44 -3.52 -16.08
CA SER A 101 2.98 -3.61 -16.19
C SER A 101 2.34 -2.22 -16.23
N SER A 102 3.17 -1.16 -16.25
CA SER A 102 2.74 0.22 -16.01
C SER A 102 1.91 0.39 -14.73
N GLY A 103 2.18 -0.40 -13.69
CA GLY A 103 1.44 -0.33 -12.41
C GLY A 103 0.27 -1.30 -12.28
N ALA A 104 -0.12 -2.02 -13.33
CA ALA A 104 -1.32 -2.89 -13.31
C ALA A 104 -1.23 -4.09 -12.36
N ASP A 105 -0.03 -4.53 -11.99
CA ASP A 105 0.20 -5.58 -10.98
C ASP A 105 0.64 -5.04 -9.61
N HIS A 106 0.46 -3.74 -9.38
CA HIS A 106 0.80 -3.05 -8.14
C HIS A 106 -0.48 -2.75 -7.37
N PHE A 107 -0.49 -2.98 -6.07
CA PHE A 107 -1.68 -2.76 -5.24
C PHE A 107 -1.32 -2.29 -3.85
N PHE A 108 -2.27 -1.58 -3.23
CA PHE A 108 -2.32 -1.33 -1.80
C PHE A 108 -3.72 -1.69 -1.30
N VAL A 109 -3.89 -1.72 0.02
CA VAL A 109 -5.17 -2.02 0.64
C VAL A 109 -5.69 -0.82 1.39
N SER A 110 -7.01 -0.68 1.43
CA SER A 110 -7.62 0.21 2.41
C SER A 110 -8.99 -0.28 2.85
N CYS A 111 -9.36 0.06 4.08
CA CYS A 111 -10.70 -0.20 4.58
C CYS A 111 -11.76 0.61 3.81
N HIS A 112 -12.93 -0.02 3.61
CA HIS A 112 -14.09 0.37 2.81
C HIS A 112 -14.49 1.86 2.68
N ASP A 113 -14.12 2.70 3.63
CA ASP A 113 -14.51 4.12 3.66
C ASP A 113 -13.70 5.00 2.68
N TRP A 114 -12.54 4.53 2.20
CA TRP A 114 -11.53 5.44 1.62
C TRP A 114 -11.08 5.12 0.19
N VAL A 115 -11.50 4.00 -0.42
CA VAL A 115 -10.94 3.49 -1.70
C VAL A 115 -11.63 4.05 -2.95
N CYS A 116 -12.80 4.67 -2.86
CA CYS A 116 -13.68 4.89 -4.02
C CYS A 116 -13.13 5.68 -5.22
N ASN A 117 -11.93 6.30 -5.19
CA ASN A 117 -11.32 6.96 -6.35
C ASN A 117 -9.84 6.62 -6.62
N ALA A 118 -9.17 5.80 -5.81
CA ALA A 118 -7.73 5.58 -5.98
C ALA A 118 -7.37 4.59 -7.11
N SER A 119 -8.31 3.73 -7.51
CA SER A 119 -8.10 2.78 -8.62
C SER A 119 -7.91 3.44 -9.99
N PHE A 120 -8.29 4.71 -10.17
CA PHE A 120 -8.17 5.42 -11.46
C PHE A 120 -6.74 5.87 -11.81
N TYR A 121 -5.76 5.67 -10.91
CA TYR A 121 -4.40 6.21 -11.06
C TYR A 121 -3.31 5.14 -11.01
N LEU A 122 -3.72 3.86 -11.06
CA LEU A 122 -2.80 2.74 -11.35
C LEU A 122 -2.64 2.51 -12.86
N ASP A 123 -3.30 3.34 -13.69
CA ASP A 123 -3.24 3.36 -15.17
C ASP A 123 -2.36 4.52 -15.67
#